data_AF-A0A915IHG0-F1
#
_entry.id   AF-A0A915IHG0-F1
#
_cell.length_a   1.000
_cell.length_b   1.000
_cell.length_c   1.000
_cell.angle_alpha   90.00
_cell.angle_beta   90.00
_cell.angle_gamma   90.00
#
_symmetry.space_group_name_H-M   'P 1'
#
loop_
_entity.id
_entity.type
_entity.pdbx_description
1 polymer ?
#
loop_
_entity_poly.entity_id
_entity_poly.type
_entity_poly.pdbx_seq_one_letter_code
_entity_poly.pdbx_strand_id
1 'polypeptide(L)'
;MENTAFLCEISLRRPAILRNFYKKDDDFKFLMAFWTDFVVETQFFDLKISKMMDICRQEMNLAPRRPDFSNSNEEEIFQENLSKNVKNEGKVKKNRKRKGPRLSGRTEF
;
A
#
# COMPACT_ATOMS: atom_id res chain seq x y z
N MET A 1 1.80 21.82 6.25
CA MET A 1 1.05 21.11 7.31
C MET A 1 -0.04 20.23 6.71
N GLU A 2 -0.98 20.77 5.93
CA GLU A 2 -2.01 19.97 5.24
C GLU A 2 -1.43 18.87 4.34
N ASN A 3 -0.35 19.17 3.61
CA ASN A 3 0.38 18.19 2.79
C ASN A 3 0.86 16.96 3.60
N THR A 4 1.25 17.15 4.86
CA THR A 4 1.68 16.07 5.75
C THR A 4 0.48 15.20 6.15
N ALA A 5 -0.66 15.82 6.48
CA ALA A 5 -1.88 15.09 6.83
C ALA A 5 -2.39 14.27 5.64
N PHE A 6 -2.34 14.84 4.44
CA PHE A 6 -2.68 14.14 3.20
C PHE A 6 -1.74 12.97 2.91
N LEU A 7 -0.42 13.16 3.09
CA LEU A 7 0.56 12.07 2.97
C LEU A 7 0.29 10.95 3.97
N CYS A 8 -0.05 11.28 5.21
CA CYS A 8 -0.40 10.29 6.22
C CYS A 8 -1.69 9.53 5.87
N GLU A 9 -2.70 10.21 5.32
CA GLU A 9 -3.91 9.54 4.83
C GLU A 9 -3.61 8.55 3.70
N ILE A 10 -2.77 8.94 2.73
CA ILE A 10 -2.29 8.04 1.67
C ILE A 10 -1.51 6.87 2.27
N SER A 11 -0.70 7.13 3.30
CA SER A 11 0.09 6.12 4.00
C SER A 11 -0.77 5.04 4.63
N LEU A 12 -1.87 5.44 5.26
CA LEU A 12 -2.80 4.53 5.89
C LEU A 12 -3.60 3.73 4.85
N ARG A 13 -4.00 4.35 3.73
CA ARG A 13 -4.80 3.70 2.66
C ARG A 13 -3.97 2.84 1.71
N ARG A 14 -2.68 3.11 1.55
CA ARG A 14 -1.77 2.43 0.61
C ARG A 14 -0.36 2.20 1.21
N PRO A 15 -0.25 1.42 2.30
CA PRO A 15 1.02 1.19 2.99
C PRO A 15 2.07 0.50 2.10
N ALA A 16 1.66 -0.34 1.14
CA ALA A 16 2.56 -1.04 0.24
C ALA A 16 3.39 -0.12 -0.67
N ILE A 17 2.79 0.99 -1.14
CA ILE A 17 3.47 1.96 -2.00
C ILE A 17 4.54 2.68 -1.19
N LEU A 18 4.15 3.17 -0.01
CA LEU A 18 5.03 3.97 0.84
C LEU A 18 6.13 3.15 1.51
N ARG A 19 5.89 1.88 1.82
CA ARG A 19 6.94 0.98 2.32
C ARG A 19 8.06 0.78 1.28
N ASN A 20 7.78 0.92 -0.02
CA ASN A 20 8.80 0.90 -1.06
C ASN A 20 9.59 2.21 -1.14
N PHE A 21 8.93 3.37 -0.97
CA PHE A 21 9.62 4.67 -0.91
C PHE A 21 10.51 4.77 0.33
N TYR A 22 9.98 4.39 1.50
CA TYR A 22 10.72 4.37 2.77
C TYR A 22 11.99 3.51 2.77
N LYS A 23 12.05 2.49 1.92
CA LYS A 23 13.22 1.61 1.80
C LYS A 23 14.28 2.15 0.84
N LYS A 24 13.91 3.07 -0.05
CA LYS A 24 14.76 3.53 -1.16
C LYS A 24 15.27 4.94 -0.98
N ASP A 25 14.57 5.75 -0.20
CA ASP A 25 14.81 7.19 -0.09
C ASP A 25 14.93 7.59 1.39
N ASP A 26 16.16 7.82 1.82
CA ASP A 26 16.48 8.21 3.20
C ASP A 26 16.08 9.66 3.49
N ASP A 27 16.09 10.55 2.50
CA ASP A 27 15.65 11.94 2.65
C ASP A 27 14.13 11.97 2.90
N PHE A 28 13.38 11.15 2.15
CA PHE A 28 11.95 11.00 2.38
C PHE A 28 11.64 10.49 3.79
N LYS A 29 12.40 9.51 4.27
CA LYS A 29 12.27 8.98 5.63
C LYS A 29 12.57 10.05 6.69
N PHE A 30 13.64 10.82 6.52
CA PHE A 30 14.01 11.91 7.43
C PHE A 30 12.93 12.99 7.45
N LEU A 31 12.45 13.42 6.28
CA LEU A 31 11.38 14.41 6.17
C LEU A 31 10.11 13.93 6.87
N MET A 32 9.69 12.69 6.63
CA MET A 32 8.48 12.16 7.29
C MET A 32 8.64 12.07 8.81
N ALA A 33 9.81 11.67 9.30
CA ALA A 33 10.09 11.70 10.74
C ALA A 33 9.98 13.14 11.29
N PHE A 34 10.70 14.08 10.67
CA PHE A 34 10.69 15.48 11.07
C PHE A 34 9.28 16.09 11.08
N TRP A 35 8.52 15.88 10.00
CA TRP A 35 7.16 16.41 9.92
C TRP A 35 6.23 15.80 10.96
N THR A 36 6.33 14.49 11.20
CA THR A 36 5.47 13.84 12.20
C THR A 36 5.84 14.25 13.62
N ASP A 37 7.12 14.44 13.93
CA ASP A 37 7.58 14.97 15.22
C ASP A 37 7.15 16.43 15.42
N PHE A 38 7.39 17.28 14.43
CA PHE A 38 6.98 18.68 14.45
C PHE A 38 5.48 18.84 14.72
N VAL A 39 4.66 18.00 14.09
CA VAL A 39 3.20 18.03 14.27
C VAL A 39 2.79 17.63 15.69
N VAL A 40 3.45 16.62 16.27
CA VAL A 40 3.18 16.19 17.65
C VAL A 40 3.60 17.25 18.66
N GLU A 41 4.76 17.88 18.47
CA GLU A 41 5.27 18.90 19.39
C GLU A 41 4.47 20.20 19.34
N THR A 42 4.03 20.61 18.15
CA THR A 42 3.32 21.88 17.97
C THR A 42 1.87 21.85 18.45
N GLN A 43 1.28 20.66 18.66
CA GLN A 43 -0.12 20.46 19.07
C GLN A 43 -1.14 21.28 18.26
N PHE A 44 -0.78 21.67 17.04
CA PHE A 44 -1.55 22.63 16.25
C PHE A 44 -2.84 22.03 15.65
N PHE A 45 -3.04 20.72 15.83
CA PHE A 45 -4.09 19.96 15.16
C PHE A 45 -5.20 19.53 16.09
N ASP A 46 -6.38 19.43 15.48
CA ASP A 46 -7.54 18.81 16.08
C ASP A 46 -7.25 17.34 16.45
N LEU A 47 -7.90 16.83 17.50
CA LEU A 47 -7.65 15.52 18.09
C LEU A 47 -7.67 14.38 17.05
N LYS A 48 -8.52 14.51 16.04
CA LYS A 48 -8.66 13.54 14.94
C LYS A 48 -7.39 13.45 14.08
N ILE A 49 -6.79 14.58 13.71
CA ILE A 49 -5.61 14.61 12.86
C ILE A 49 -4.39 14.17 13.66
N SER A 50 -4.29 14.57 14.93
CA SER A 50 -3.23 14.08 15.83
C SER A 50 -3.26 12.55 15.94
N LYS A 51 -4.46 11.95 16.11
CA LYS A 51 -4.62 10.50 16.16
C LYS A 51 -4.23 9.83 14.83
N MET A 52 -4.61 10.40 13.69
CA MET A 52 -4.23 9.89 12.37
C MET A 52 -2.71 9.90 12.16
N MET A 53 -2.04 10.97 12.58
CA MET A 53 -0.58 11.10 12.52
C MET A 53 0.10 10.04 13.38
N ASP A 54 -0.37 9.84 14.60
CA ASP A 54 0.15 8.81 15.51
C ASP A 54 0.04 7.40 14.92
N ILE A 55 -1.09 7.08 14.28
CA ILE A 55 -1.28 5.80 13.58
C ILE A 55 -0.30 5.70 12.41
N CYS A 56 -0.11 6.78 11.64
CA CYS A 56 0.83 6.79 10.52
C CYS A 56 2.28 6.58 10.98
N ARG A 57 2.71 7.18 12.10
CA ARG A 57 4.05 6.96 12.67
C ARG A 57 4.28 5.50 13.05
N GLN A 58 3.28 4.85 13.62
CA GLN A 58 3.34 3.43 13.98
C GLN A 58 3.37 2.50 12.75
N GLU A 59 2.67 2.86 11.68
CA GLU A 59 2.74 2.13 10.40
C GLU A 59 4.13 2.23 9.75
N MET A 60 4.74 3.40 9.84
CA MET A 60 6.05 3.67 9.26
C MET A 60 7.22 3.22 10.15
N ASN A 61 6.94 2.54 11.27
CA ASN A 61 7.94 2.14 12.29
C ASN A 61 8.76 3.33 12.82
N LEU A 62 8.20 4.54 12.82
CA LEU A 62 8.81 5.70 13.46
C LEU A 62 8.51 5.76 14.96
N ALA A 63 7.45 5.08 15.40
CA ALA A 63 7.04 4.97 16.79
C ALA A 63 6.74 3.50 17.15
N PRO A 64 6.93 3.10 18.42
CA PRO A 64 6.56 1.76 18.86
C PRO A 64 5.07 1.52 18.66
N ARG A 65 4.73 0.40 18.01
CA ARG A 65 3.34 -0.03 17.79
C ARG A 65 2.67 -0.30 19.13
N ARG A 66 1.50 0.31 19.36
CA ARG A 66 0.68 0.02 20.55
C ARG A 66 -0.07 -1.30 20.35
N PRO A 67 -0.39 -2.04 21.43
CA PRO A 67 -1.13 -3.31 21.31
C PRO A 67 -2.55 -3.14 20.75
N ASP A 68 -3.14 -1.95 20.88
CA ASP A 68 -4.47 -1.61 20.34
C ASP A 68 -4.42 -1.16 18.87
N PHE A 69 -3.28 -1.36 18.20
CA PHE A 69 -3.06 -0.91 16.84
C PHE A 69 -3.79 -1.81 15.84
N SER A 70 -4.79 -1.23 15.16
CA SER A 70 -5.37 -1.80 13.95
C SER A 70 -5.66 -0.66 12.98
N ASN A 71 -4.98 -0.66 11.83
CA ASN A 71 -5.31 0.24 10.74
C ASN A 71 -6.55 -0.34 10.04
N SER A 72 -7.72 0.25 10.26
CA SER A 72 -8.99 -0.23 9.67
C SER A 72 -8.94 -0.33 8.14
N ASN A 73 -8.04 0.39 7.47
CA ASN A 73 -7.87 0.30 6.02
C ASN A 73 -7.14 -0.98 5.59
N GLU A 74 -6.39 -1.67 6.47
CA GLU A 74 -5.72 -2.93 6.13
C GLU A 74 -6.71 -4.03 5.75
N GLU A 75 -7.86 -4.10 6.42
CA GLU A 75 -8.92 -5.06 6.10
C GLU A 75 -9.54 -4.79 4.73
N GLU A 76 -9.81 -3.53 4.40
CA GLU A 76 -10.30 -3.13 3.08
C GLU A 76 -9.27 -3.44 1.97
N ILE A 77 -7.98 -3.17 2.24
CA ILE A 77 -6.89 -3.45 1.31
C ILE A 77 -6.71 -4.96 1.11
N PHE A 78 -6.84 -5.76 2.17
CA PHE A 78 -6.76 -7.22 2.09
C PHE A 78 -7.91 -7.77 1.25
N GLN A 79 -9.15 -7.32 1.46
CA GLN A 79 -10.30 -7.71 0.65
C GLN A 79 -10.18 -7.26 -0.81
N GLU A 80 -9.68 -6.05 -1.07
CA GLU A 80 -9.45 -5.53 -2.43
C GLU A 80 -8.39 -6.36 -3.18
N ASN A 81 -7.32 -6.78 -2.49
CA ASN A 81 -6.28 -7.63 -3.04
C ASN A 81 -6.74 -9.07 -3.28
N LEU A 82 -7.55 -9.66 -2.37
CA LEU A 82 -8.19 -10.96 -2.61
C LEU A 82 -9.07 -10.93 -3.85
N SER A 83 -9.90 -9.90 -4.00
CA SER A 83 -10.78 -9.74 -5.17
C SER A 83 -10.00 -9.61 -6.49
N LYS A 84 -8.86 -8.91 -6.48
CA LYS A 84 -7.96 -8.79 -7.64
C LYS A 84 -7.25 -10.09 -7.98
N ASN A 85 -6.80 -10.87 -6.99
CA ASN A 85 -6.16 -12.16 -7.23
C ASN A 85 -7.14 -13.18 -7.84
N VAL A 86 -8.37 -13.27 -7.33
CA VAL A 86 -9.42 -14.14 -7.88
C VAL A 86 -9.72 -13.80 -9.36
N LYS A 87 -9.72 -12.51 -9.72
CA LYS A 87 -9.95 -12.06 -11.11
C LYS A 87 -8.78 -12.40 -12.05
N ASN A 88 -7.54 -12.42 -11.55
CA ASN A 88 -6.37 -12.76 -12.37
C ASN A 88 -6.24 -14.27 -12.62
N GLU A 89 -6.58 -15.11 -11.64
CA GLU A 89 -6.60 -16.58 -11.83
C GLU A 89 -7.62 -17.03 -12.88
N GLY A 90 -8.77 -16.35 -12.97
CA GLY A 90 -9.78 -16.61 -14.00
C GLY A 90 -9.30 -16.31 -15.42
N LYS A 91 -8.44 -15.29 -15.60
CA LYS A 91 -7.88 -14.92 -16.92
C LYS A 91 -6.79 -15.89 -17.39
N VAL A 92 -5.96 -16.39 -16.47
CA VAL A 92 -4.89 -17.36 -16.80
C VAL A 92 -5.47 -18.73 -17.20
N LYS A 93 -6.58 -19.16 -16.58
CA LYS A 93 -7.28 -20.41 -16.96
C LYS A 93 -7.95 -20.34 -18.34
N LYS A 94 -8.34 -19.15 -18.82
CA LYS A 94 -9.02 -18.99 -20.13
C LYS A 94 -8.06 -19.11 -21.33
N ASN A 95 -6.77 -18.77 -21.16
CA ASN A 95 -5.75 -18.85 -22.22
C ASN A 95 -5.12 -20.25 -22.40
N ARG A 96 -5.49 -21.25 -21.59
CA ARG A 96 -5.05 -22.64 -21.74
C ARG A 96 -6.03 -23.51 -22.57
N LYS A 97 -6.87 -22.91 -23.41
CA LYS A 97 -7.71 -23.66 -24.34
C LYS A 97 -6.89 -24.16 -25.54
N ARG A 98 -6.45 -25.42 -25.39
CA ARG A 98 -6.03 -26.45 -26.36
C ARG A 98 -5.92 -26.01 -27.83
N LYS A 99 -4.69 -25.96 -28.36
CA LYS A 99 -4.42 -25.97 -29.80
C LYS A 99 -4.80 -27.35 -30.34
N GLY A 100 -5.82 -27.42 -31.19
CA GLY A 100 -6.16 -28.63 -31.93
C GLY A 100 -5.06 -29.02 -32.95
N PRO A 101 -5.14 -30.22 -33.56
CA PRO A 101 -4.12 -30.69 -34.48
C PRO A 101 -4.01 -29.74 -35.68
N ARG A 102 -2.79 -29.30 -36.02
CA ARG A 102 -2.54 -28.46 -37.19
C ARG A 102 -2.41 -29.34 -38.43
N LEU A 103 -3.36 -29.22 -39.35
CA LEU A 103 -3.27 -29.71 -40.72
C LEU A 103 -2.30 -28.81 -41.51
N SER A 104 -1.00 -29.11 -41.49
CA SER A 104 -0.09 -28.59 -42.51
C SER A 104 1.12 -29.51 -42.65
N GLY A 105 1.03 -30.39 -43.64
CA GLY A 105 2.15 -31.18 -44.16
C GLY A 105 1.88 -31.48 -45.62
N ARG A 106 1.90 -30.44 -46.46
CA ARG A 106 1.89 -30.58 -47.92
C ARG A 106 3.31 -30.93 -48.33
N THR A 107 3.58 -32.19 -48.62
CA THR A 107 4.80 -32.63 -49.30
C THR A 107 4.56 -32.54 -50.81
N GLU A 108 5.22 -31.59 -51.46
CA GLU A 108 5.46 -31.61 -52.91
C GLU A 108 6.91 -32.06 -53.16
N PHE A 109 7.06 -32.80 -54.27
CA PHE A 109 8.25 -33.44 -54.87
C PHE A 109 8.64 -34.83 -54.35
#